data_AF-A0A3D9IRM1-F1
#
_entry.id   AF-A0A3D9IRM1-F1
#
_cell.length_a   1.000
_cell.length_b   1.000
_cell.length_c   1.000
_cell.angle_alpha   90.00
_cell.angle_beta   90.00
_cell.angle_gamma   90.00
#
_symmetry.space_group_name_H-M   'P 1'
#
loop_
_entity.id
_entity.type
_entity.pdbx_description
1 polymer ?
#
loop_
_entity_poly.entity_id
_entity_poly.type
_entity_poly.pdbx_seq_one_letter_code
_entity_poly.pdbx_strand_id
1 'polypeptide(L)'
;MIRQMECQNCGQINPIDTKNFTKAHCSKCNAKFSEDLSLSAYQTEQELASALAAEQAYSKDEKIDTNTWTAKIGNPDEQEKYVKNNFLKKLKKHASKIPFAKDALAMYYCATGSKTPMKVKAIAIGALAYIVLPIDLIPDFILVLGYTDDAAAFWLAFNSISSHITDQHRQQAEEWFKS
;
A
#
# COMPACT_ATOMS: atom_id res chain seq x y z
N MET A 1 18.26 13.87 -41.63
CA MET A 1 18.85 15.17 -41.21
C MET A 1 19.98 14.78 -40.27
N ILE A 2 21.20 15.22 -40.52
CA ILE A 2 22.34 14.77 -39.69
C ILE A 2 22.41 15.66 -38.44
N ARG A 3 22.40 15.04 -37.26
CA ARG A 3 22.65 15.72 -35.98
C ARG A 3 23.91 15.16 -35.34
N GLN A 4 24.65 16.02 -34.64
CA GLN A 4 25.78 15.61 -33.82
C GLN A 4 25.25 15.22 -32.44
N MET A 5 25.50 13.99 -32.00
CA MET A 5 25.06 13.50 -30.69
C MET A 5 26.22 12.87 -29.94
N GLU A 6 26.27 13.12 -28.64
CA GLU A 6 27.25 12.52 -27.75
C GLU A 6 26.77 11.15 -27.26
N CYS A 7 27.64 10.14 -27.32
CA CYS A 7 27.33 8.80 -26.83
C CYS A 7 27.37 8.76 -25.30
N GLN A 8 26.24 8.41 -24.67
CA GLN A 8 26.11 8.28 -23.21
C GLN A 8 27.05 7.24 -22.57
N ASN A 9 27.58 6.28 -23.34
CA ASN A 9 28.47 5.24 -22.82
C ASN A 9 29.96 5.63 -22.88
N CYS A 10 30.39 6.47 -23.82
CA CYS A 10 31.83 6.72 -24.03
C CYS A 10 32.20 8.17 -24.37
N GLY A 11 31.24 9.09 -24.42
CA GLY A 11 31.44 10.52 -24.70
C GLY A 11 31.81 10.85 -26.15
N GLN A 12 31.84 9.87 -27.05
CA GLN A 12 32.18 10.13 -28.46
C GLN A 12 31.03 10.87 -29.15
N ILE A 13 31.35 12.00 -29.80
CA ILE A 13 30.42 12.70 -30.67
C ILE A 13 30.31 11.94 -31.99
N ASN A 14 29.09 11.60 -32.39
CA ASN A 14 28.78 10.85 -33.60
C ASN A 14 27.79 11.64 -34.48
N PRO A 15 28.02 11.73 -35.80
CA PRO A 15 27.04 12.23 -36.75
C PRO A 15 25.97 11.16 -36.98
N ILE A 16 24.74 11.43 -36.55
CA ILE A 16 23.63 10.48 -36.66
C ILE A 16 22.59 11.04 -37.63
N ASP A 17 22.23 10.26 -38.64
CA ASP A 17 21.09 10.58 -39.50
C ASP A 17 19.80 10.25 -38.76
N THR A 18 19.02 11.28 -38.46
CA THR A 18 17.74 11.15 -37.73
C THR A 18 16.73 10.27 -38.45
N LYS A 19 16.87 10.04 -39.77
CA LYS A 19 15.99 9.12 -40.51
C LYS A 19 16.30 7.63 -40.24
N ASN A 20 17.51 7.33 -39.78
CA ASN A 20 17.99 5.97 -39.53
C ASN A 20 18.49 5.79 -38.10
N PHE A 21 17.99 6.60 -37.17
CA PHE A 21 18.43 6.66 -35.78
C PHE A 21 18.40 5.29 -35.09
N THR A 22 17.34 4.51 -35.29
CA THR A 22 17.13 3.18 -34.69
C THR A 22 18.17 2.14 -35.11
N LYS A 23 18.93 2.40 -36.18
CA LYS A 23 20.02 1.55 -36.66
C LYS A 23 21.40 2.12 -36.34
N ALA A 24 21.46 3.31 -35.73
CA ALA A 24 22.72 3.99 -35.49
C ALA A 24 23.45 3.40 -34.26
N HIS A 25 24.75 3.22 -34.41
CA HIS A 25 25.64 2.71 -33.38
C HIS A 25 26.80 3.68 -33.17
N CYS A 26 27.32 3.74 -31.94
CA CYS A 26 28.48 4.55 -31.64
C CYS A 26 29.73 4.01 -32.36
N SER A 27 30.43 4.86 -33.11
CA SER A 27 31.66 4.50 -33.81
C SER A 27 32.80 4.01 -32.91
N LYS A 28 32.77 4.37 -31.62
CA LYS A 28 33.82 4.04 -30.65
C LYS A 28 33.51 2.82 -29.81
N CYS A 29 32.33 2.78 -29.18
CA CYS A 29 31.97 1.70 -28.23
C CYS A 29 30.89 0.75 -28.77
N ASN A 30 30.42 0.96 -30.00
CA ASN A 30 29.38 0.18 -30.66
C ASN A 30 28.04 0.10 -29.90
N ALA A 31 27.81 0.96 -28.90
CA ALA A 31 26.54 1.07 -28.22
C ALA A 31 25.45 1.56 -29.19
N LYS A 32 24.25 0.98 -29.09
CA LYS A 32 23.07 1.44 -29.83
C LYS A 32 22.59 2.77 -29.27
N PHE A 33 22.24 3.71 -30.14
CA PHE A 33 21.50 4.89 -29.73
C PHE A 33 20.02 4.50 -29.60
N SER A 34 19.55 4.29 -28.37
CA SER A 34 18.13 4.02 -28.09
C SER A 34 17.33 5.31 -28.16
N GLU A 35 16.14 5.21 -28.73
CA GLU A 35 15.16 6.30 -28.82
C GLU A 35 14.80 6.78 -27.41
N ASP A 36 14.71 8.10 -27.27
CA ASP A 36 14.88 8.80 -26.00
C ASP A 36 14.00 8.32 -24.85
N LEU A 37 14.63 8.42 -23.67
CA LEU A 37 14.13 8.42 -22.29
C LEU A 37 13.07 9.52 -22.00
N SER A 38 12.41 10.05 -23.03
CA SER A 38 11.41 11.12 -22.97
C SER A 38 9.96 10.58 -22.98
N LEU A 39 9.77 9.30 -23.30
CA LEU A 39 8.45 8.66 -23.29
C LEU A 39 7.99 8.23 -21.89
N SER A 40 8.89 8.01 -20.93
CA SER A 40 8.51 7.58 -19.56
C SER A 40 8.09 8.74 -18.64
N ALA A 41 8.53 9.97 -18.92
CA ALA A 41 8.17 11.14 -18.13
C ALA A 41 6.83 11.77 -18.56
N TYR A 42 6.42 11.55 -19.81
CA TYR A 42 5.14 12.07 -20.35
C TYR A 42 3.95 11.20 -19.94
N GLN A 43 4.16 9.89 -19.80
CA GLN A 43 3.12 8.96 -19.35
C GLN A 43 2.69 9.26 -17.91
N THR A 44 3.63 9.62 -17.03
CA THR A 44 3.34 9.95 -15.63
C THR A 44 2.50 11.22 -15.44
N GLU A 45 2.72 12.26 -16.25
CA GLU A 45 1.91 13.50 -16.14
C GLU A 45 0.48 13.29 -16.65
N GLN A 46 0.31 12.50 -17.70
CA GLN A 46 -1.01 12.25 -18.30
C GLN A 46 -1.84 11.26 -17.47
N GLU A 47 -1.22 10.24 -16.87
CA GLU A 47 -1.87 9.32 -15.94
C GLU A 47 -2.27 10.06 -14.64
N LEU A 48 -1.37 10.87 -14.05
CA LEU A 48 -1.66 11.66 -12.85
C LEU A 48 -2.80 12.67 -13.06
N ALA A 49 -2.82 13.34 -14.22
CA ALA A 49 -3.90 14.25 -14.59
C ALA A 49 -5.25 13.52 -14.76
N SER A 50 -5.23 12.29 -15.29
CA SER A 50 -6.45 11.48 -15.46
C SER A 50 -6.98 10.92 -14.14
N ALA A 51 -6.10 10.55 -13.21
CA ALA A 51 -6.45 10.11 -11.87
C ALA A 51 -7.09 11.24 -11.04
N LEU A 52 -6.49 12.44 -11.06
CA LEU A 52 -7.04 13.63 -10.39
C LEU A 52 -8.40 14.05 -10.99
N ALA A 53 -8.57 13.93 -12.31
CA ALA A 53 -9.85 14.21 -12.97
C ALA A 53 -10.93 13.17 -12.63
N ALA A 54 -10.56 11.89 -12.48
CA ALA A 54 -11.47 10.83 -12.04
C ALA A 54 -11.88 11.02 -10.57
N GLU A 55 -10.97 11.45 -9.71
CA GLU A 55 -11.23 11.76 -8.30
C GLU A 55 -12.23 12.93 -8.17
N GLN A 56 -12.08 13.98 -9.00
CA GLN A 56 -13.05 15.09 -9.06
C GLN A 56 -14.43 14.67 -9.59
N ALA A 57 -14.49 13.69 -10.49
CA ALA A 57 -15.76 13.18 -11.04
C ALA A 57 -16.50 12.22 -10.09
N TYR A 58 -15.81 11.63 -9.11
CA TYR A 58 -16.40 10.74 -8.09
C TYR A 58 -17.22 11.52 -7.04
N SER A 59 -16.99 12.82 -6.89
CA SER A 59 -17.77 13.71 -6.02
C SER A 59 -19.06 14.20 -6.72
N LYS A 60 -19.89 13.28 -7.20
CA LYS A 60 -21.24 13.64 -7.64
C LYS A 60 -22.17 13.55 -6.43
N ASP A 61 -22.67 14.70 -5.98
CA ASP A 61 -23.64 14.87 -4.89
C ASP A 61 -24.96 14.13 -5.15
N GLU A 62 -24.94 12.80 -5.05
CA GLU A 62 -26.15 12.01 -4.86
C GLU A 62 -26.55 12.20 -3.39
N LYS A 63 -27.51 13.10 -3.14
CA LYS A 63 -28.09 13.26 -1.81
C LYS A 63 -28.76 11.95 -1.41
N ILE A 64 -28.01 11.13 -0.68
CA ILE A 64 -28.51 9.89 -0.08
C ILE A 64 -29.64 10.29 0.87
N ASP A 65 -30.88 9.89 0.56
CA ASP A 65 -32.02 10.08 1.46
C ASP A 65 -31.84 9.17 2.69
N THR A 66 -31.20 9.70 3.71
CA THR A 66 -30.90 8.98 4.96
C THR A 66 -32.17 8.66 5.75
N ASN A 67 -33.28 9.38 5.53
CA ASN A 67 -34.51 9.22 6.30
C ASN A 67 -35.19 7.87 6.03
N THR A 68 -35.11 7.41 4.77
CA THR A 68 -35.61 6.08 4.38
C THR A 68 -34.83 4.95 5.09
N TRP A 69 -33.53 5.15 5.34
CA TRP A 69 -32.69 4.14 6.01
C TRP A 69 -32.83 4.19 7.53
N THR A 70 -32.84 5.38 8.13
CA THR A 70 -33.03 5.53 9.58
C THR A 70 -34.38 5.00 10.04
N ALA A 71 -35.44 5.17 9.23
CA ALA A 71 -36.75 4.56 9.49
C ALA A 71 -36.72 3.02 9.50
N LYS A 72 -35.83 2.38 8.71
CA LYS A 72 -35.69 0.91 8.65
C LYS A 72 -34.84 0.32 9.77
N ILE A 73 -33.89 1.10 10.31
CA ILE A 73 -32.93 0.64 11.32
C ILE A 73 -33.57 0.53 12.72
N GLY A 74 -34.68 1.25 12.96
CA GLY A 74 -35.39 1.23 14.25
C GLY A 74 -34.81 2.22 15.26
N ASN A 75 -35.02 1.99 16.56
CA ASN A 75 -34.63 2.93 17.61
C ASN A 75 -33.08 3.08 17.69
N PRO A 76 -32.52 4.29 17.51
CA PRO A 76 -31.07 4.52 17.57
C PRO A 76 -30.42 4.07 18.88
N ASP A 77 -31.07 4.27 20.02
CA ASP A 77 -30.51 3.94 21.34
C ASP A 77 -30.38 2.42 21.53
N GLU A 78 -31.32 1.65 20.96
CA GLU A 78 -31.29 0.18 20.99
C GLU A 78 -30.18 -0.35 20.07
N GLN A 79 -30.00 0.26 18.91
CA GLN A 79 -28.94 -0.11 17.96
C GLN A 79 -27.56 0.21 18.50
N GLU A 80 -27.39 1.36 19.15
CA GLU A 80 -26.13 1.71 19.81
C GLU A 80 -25.76 0.68 20.88
N LYS A 81 -26.72 0.31 21.75
CA LYS A 81 -26.52 -0.74 22.76
C LYS A 81 -26.18 -2.08 22.11
N TYR A 82 -26.89 -2.46 21.05
CA TYR A 82 -26.62 -3.70 20.32
C TYR A 82 -25.19 -3.72 19.75
N VAL A 83 -24.76 -2.65 19.08
CA VAL A 83 -23.42 -2.55 18.50
C VAL A 83 -22.36 -2.58 19.59
N LYS A 84 -22.49 -1.76 20.65
CA LYS A 84 -21.54 -1.74 21.78
C LYS A 84 -21.36 -3.12 22.41
N ASN A 85 -22.44 -3.89 22.56
CA ASN A 85 -22.41 -5.20 23.21
C ASN A 85 -21.90 -6.34 22.31
N ASN A 86 -21.94 -6.18 20.99
CA ASN A 86 -21.68 -7.27 20.04
C ASN A 86 -20.51 -7.01 19.08
N PHE A 87 -20.07 -5.76 18.90
CA PHE A 87 -19.02 -5.41 17.95
C PHE A 87 -17.72 -6.16 18.24
N LEU A 88 -17.18 -6.04 19.46
CA LEU A 88 -15.96 -6.73 19.85
C LEU A 88 -16.09 -8.25 19.76
N LYS A 89 -17.25 -8.81 20.11
CA LYS A 89 -17.53 -10.25 20.00
C LYS A 89 -17.48 -10.72 18.55
N LYS A 90 -18.10 -9.97 17.63
CA LYS A 90 -18.06 -10.27 16.19
C LYS A 90 -16.66 -10.09 15.63
N LEU A 91 -16.01 -8.98 15.92
CA LEU A 91 -14.64 -8.69 15.47
C LEU A 91 -13.70 -9.82 15.88
N LYS A 92 -13.73 -10.22 17.16
CA LYS A 92 -12.94 -11.32 17.68
C LYS A 92 -13.24 -12.65 16.98
N LYS A 93 -14.51 -12.99 16.76
CA LYS A 93 -14.91 -14.20 16.03
C LYS A 93 -14.36 -14.26 14.62
N HIS A 94 -14.27 -13.13 13.93
CA HIS A 94 -13.70 -13.04 12.60
C HIS A 94 -12.17 -13.00 12.61
N ALA A 95 -11.57 -12.24 13.54
CA ALA A 95 -10.12 -12.16 13.73
C ALA A 95 -9.52 -13.54 14.07
N SER A 96 -10.21 -14.37 14.85
CA SER A 96 -9.76 -15.75 15.17
C SER A 96 -9.63 -16.67 13.95
N LYS A 97 -10.23 -16.31 12.81
CA LYS A 97 -10.11 -17.08 11.56
C LYS A 97 -8.89 -16.69 10.73
N ILE A 98 -8.26 -15.55 11.05
CA ILE A 98 -7.09 -15.05 10.33
C ILE A 98 -5.84 -15.68 10.97
N PRO A 99 -5.00 -16.39 10.20
CA PRO A 99 -3.91 -17.18 10.76
C PRO A 99 -2.85 -16.36 11.51
N PHE A 100 -2.66 -15.08 11.14
CA PHE A 100 -1.68 -14.17 11.74
C PHE A 100 -2.28 -13.14 12.70
N ALA A 101 -3.57 -13.20 13.03
CA ALA A 101 -4.21 -12.17 13.86
C ALA A 101 -3.64 -12.11 15.29
N LYS A 102 -3.24 -13.25 15.86
CA LYS A 102 -2.58 -13.29 17.18
C LYS A 102 -1.22 -12.61 17.14
N ASP A 103 -0.44 -12.86 16.09
CA ASP A 103 0.88 -12.25 15.90
C ASP A 103 0.77 -10.75 15.63
N ALA A 104 -0.24 -10.31 14.86
CA ALA A 104 -0.52 -8.89 14.65
C ALA A 104 -0.90 -8.19 15.97
N LEU A 105 -1.70 -8.84 16.81
CA LEU A 105 -2.06 -8.31 18.12
C LEU A 105 -0.88 -8.29 19.09
N ALA A 106 0.00 -9.28 19.06
CA ALA A 106 1.25 -9.28 19.82
C ALA A 106 2.19 -8.16 19.35
N MET A 107 2.28 -7.91 18.04
CA MET A 107 3.00 -6.78 17.46
C MET A 107 2.41 -5.44 17.92
N TYR A 108 1.09 -5.31 18.03
CA TYR A 108 0.44 -4.13 18.58
C TYR A 108 0.82 -3.86 20.04
N TYR A 109 0.82 -4.90 20.89
CA TYR A 109 1.29 -4.77 22.28
C TYR A 109 2.78 -4.43 22.37
N CYS A 110 3.60 -4.99 21.47
CA CYS A 110 5.01 -4.61 21.36
C CYS A 110 5.17 -3.13 20.96
N ALA A 111 4.38 -2.64 20.01
CA ALA A 111 4.44 -1.25 19.55
C ALA A 111 4.03 -0.24 20.64
N THR A 112 3.04 -0.61 21.47
CA THR A 112 2.52 0.25 22.54
C THR A 112 3.36 0.17 23.83
N GLY A 113 4.22 -0.84 23.98
CA GLY A 113 5.10 -1.01 25.14
C GLY A 113 6.09 0.15 25.34
N SER A 114 6.28 0.60 26.58
CA SER A 114 7.24 1.66 26.92
C SER A 114 8.71 1.24 26.75
N LYS A 115 9.00 -0.06 26.86
CA LYS A 115 10.35 -0.64 26.75
C LYS A 115 10.83 -0.86 25.30
N THR A 116 9.97 -0.67 24.31
CA THR A 116 10.27 -0.97 22.91
C THR A 116 11.05 0.17 22.25
N PRO A 117 12.18 -0.10 21.56
CA PRO A 117 12.96 0.92 20.87
C PRO A 117 12.13 1.66 19.80
N MET A 118 12.40 2.95 19.60
CA MET A 118 11.60 3.80 18.69
C MET A 118 11.57 3.27 17.25
N LYS A 119 12.68 2.72 16.76
CA LYS A 119 12.74 2.08 15.43
C LYS A 119 11.80 0.89 15.30
N VAL A 120 11.74 0.05 16.33
CA VAL A 120 10.86 -1.12 16.38
C VAL A 120 9.39 -0.70 16.41
N LYS A 121 9.07 0.35 17.19
CA LYS A 121 7.73 0.94 17.20
C LYS A 121 7.32 1.45 15.84
N ALA A 122 8.20 2.19 15.15
CA ALA A 122 7.91 2.72 13.83
C ALA A 122 7.63 1.62 12.80
N ILE A 123 8.42 0.53 12.81
CA ILE A 123 8.20 -0.62 11.93
C ILE A 123 6.88 -1.32 12.24
N ALA A 124 6.60 -1.58 13.52
CA ALA A 124 5.37 -2.22 13.96
C ALA A 124 4.12 -1.39 13.62
N ILE A 125 4.16 -0.09 13.89
CA ILE A 125 3.06 0.83 13.58
C ILE A 125 2.87 0.94 12.07
N GLY A 126 3.95 1.03 11.28
CA GLY A 126 3.86 1.08 9.82
C GLY A 126 3.19 -0.17 9.24
N ALA A 127 3.61 -1.36 9.69
CA ALA A 127 3.00 -2.62 9.24
C ALA A 127 1.53 -2.77 9.68
N LEU A 128 1.20 -2.36 10.91
CA LEU A 128 -0.18 -2.40 11.40
C LEU A 128 -1.07 -1.36 10.72
N ALA A 129 -0.53 -0.17 10.42
CA ALA A 129 -1.24 0.85 9.67
C ALA A 129 -1.57 0.38 8.26
N TYR A 130 -0.65 -0.34 7.60
CA TYR A 130 -0.89 -0.94 6.29
C TYR A 130 -2.05 -1.94 6.29
N ILE A 131 -2.25 -2.69 7.39
CA ILE A 131 -3.38 -3.63 7.54
C ILE A 131 -4.71 -2.90 7.80
N VAL A 132 -4.69 -1.75 8.47
CA VAL A 132 -5.91 -1.04 8.94
C VAL A 132 -6.40 -0.01 7.91
N LEU A 133 -5.50 0.58 7.12
CA LEU A 133 -5.85 1.59 6.13
C LEU A 133 -6.55 0.93 4.93
N PRO A 134 -7.77 1.34 4.57
CA PRO A 134 -8.52 0.72 3.48
C PRO A 134 -8.02 1.09 2.06
N ILE A 135 -6.93 1.86 1.92
CA ILE A 135 -6.45 2.50 0.67
C ILE A 135 -4.92 2.76 0.81
N ASP A 136 -4.14 2.54 -0.26
CA ASP A 136 -2.73 2.90 -0.53
C ASP A 136 -1.58 2.02 0.00
N LEU A 137 -0.85 1.31 -0.88
CA LEU A 137 0.13 1.95 -1.79
C LEU A 137 0.20 1.40 -3.23
N ILE A 138 -0.72 0.52 -3.63
CA ILE A 138 -0.85 0.08 -5.03
C ILE A 138 -2.35 0.04 -5.39
N PRO A 139 -2.93 1.17 -5.78
CA PRO A 139 -4.08 1.11 -6.66
C PRO A 139 -3.61 0.66 -8.05
N ASP A 140 -4.44 -0.18 -8.66
CA ASP A 140 -4.39 -0.68 -10.05
C ASP A 140 -3.72 -2.06 -10.29
N PHE A 141 -4.56 -3.03 -10.67
CA PHE A 141 -4.33 -4.31 -11.40
C PHE A 141 -4.48 -5.69 -10.69
N ILE A 142 -4.64 -5.80 -9.38
CA ILE A 142 -4.66 -7.12 -8.70
C ILE A 142 -6.00 -7.41 -8.01
N LEU A 143 -7.07 -7.57 -8.81
CA LEU A 143 -8.37 -8.03 -8.30
C LEU A 143 -8.41 -9.54 -7.94
N VAL A 144 -7.27 -10.24 -7.97
CA VAL A 144 -7.18 -11.70 -7.71
C VAL A 144 -6.09 -12.11 -6.68
N LEU A 145 -5.10 -11.25 -6.36
CA LEU A 145 -3.94 -11.59 -5.49
C LEU A 145 -3.63 -10.59 -4.35
N GLY A 146 -4.53 -9.64 -4.02
CA GLY A 146 -4.23 -8.51 -3.11
C GLY A 146 -3.80 -8.88 -1.68
N TYR A 147 -4.36 -9.94 -1.09
CA TYR A 147 -4.07 -10.30 0.31
C TYR A 147 -2.67 -10.90 0.54
N THR A 148 -1.98 -11.32 -0.51
CA THR A 148 -0.66 -11.97 -0.38
C THR A 148 0.43 -10.95 -0.07
N ASP A 149 0.31 -9.75 -0.65
CA ASP A 149 1.27 -8.66 -0.45
C ASP A 149 1.19 -8.10 0.98
N ASP A 150 -0.03 -7.89 1.51
CA ASP A 150 -0.24 -7.46 2.89
C ASP A 150 0.32 -8.45 3.92
N ALA A 151 0.11 -9.75 3.67
CA ALA A 151 0.69 -10.80 4.51
C ALA A 151 2.21 -10.81 4.42
N ALA A 152 2.78 -10.65 3.23
CA ALA A 152 4.23 -10.60 3.03
C ALA A 152 4.86 -9.39 3.75
N ALA A 153 4.28 -8.20 3.60
CA ALA A 153 4.72 -6.99 4.29
C ALA A 153 4.63 -7.16 5.82
N PHE A 154 3.52 -7.72 6.32
CA PHE A 154 3.37 -8.06 7.73
C PHE A 154 4.46 -9.02 8.21
N TRP A 155 4.69 -10.13 7.49
CA TRP A 155 5.70 -11.13 7.87
C TRP A 155 7.11 -10.57 7.85
N LEU A 156 7.46 -9.74 6.88
CA LEU A 156 8.76 -9.07 6.82
C LEU A 156 8.97 -8.16 8.03
N ALA A 157 7.99 -7.32 8.35
CA ALA A 157 8.03 -6.45 9.52
C ALA A 157 8.09 -7.25 10.82
N PHE A 158 7.24 -8.28 10.95
CA PHE A 158 7.18 -9.16 12.11
C PHE A 158 8.52 -9.86 12.35
N ASN A 159 9.12 -10.43 11.31
CA ASN A 159 10.41 -11.09 11.41
C ASN A 159 11.53 -10.11 11.80
N SER A 160 11.50 -8.88 11.26
CA SER A 160 12.48 -7.84 11.57
C SER A 160 12.45 -7.40 13.05
N ILE A 161 11.31 -7.53 13.72
CA ILE A 161 11.14 -7.10 15.11
C ILE A 161 10.88 -8.25 16.09
N SER A 162 10.87 -9.49 15.61
CA SER A 162 10.48 -10.68 16.37
C SER A 162 11.26 -10.83 17.68
N SER A 163 12.53 -10.42 17.70
CA SER A 163 13.40 -10.40 18.88
C SER A 163 12.93 -9.46 20.00
N HIS A 164 12.06 -8.50 19.70
CA HIS A 164 11.47 -7.55 20.66
C HIS A 164 10.03 -7.94 21.06
N ILE A 165 9.45 -8.95 20.40
CA ILE A 165 8.14 -9.50 20.75
C ILE A 165 8.35 -10.53 21.85
N THR A 166 8.16 -10.11 23.10
CA THR A 166 8.27 -10.95 24.28
C THR A 166 7.07 -11.88 24.46
N ASP A 167 7.23 -12.91 25.28
CA ASP A 167 6.14 -13.81 25.67
C ASP A 167 4.99 -13.06 26.35
N GLN A 168 5.29 -11.97 27.06
CA GLN A 168 4.27 -11.11 27.66
C GLN A 168 3.34 -10.52 26.59
N HIS A 169 3.86 -10.03 25.46
CA HIS A 169 3.03 -9.49 24.38
C HIS A 169 2.16 -10.59 23.74
N ARG A 170 2.69 -11.80 23.61
CA ARG A 170 1.96 -12.96 23.07
C ARG A 170 0.85 -13.42 24.02
N GLN A 171 1.12 -13.41 25.32
CA GLN A 171 0.13 -13.73 26.36
C GLN A 171 -1.01 -12.71 26.37
N GLN A 172 -0.70 -11.41 26.30
CA GLN A 172 -1.72 -10.35 26.21
C GLN A 172 -2.62 -10.53 24.98
N ALA A 173 -2.04 -10.89 23.84
CA ALA A 173 -2.80 -11.20 22.64
C ALA A 173 -3.70 -12.44 22.85
N GLU A 174 -3.18 -13.48 23.47
CA GLU A 174 -3.93 -14.70 23.73
C GLU A 174 -5.08 -14.49 24.73
N GLU A 175 -4.86 -13.70 25.78
CA GLU A 175 -5.87 -13.31 26.76
C GLU A 175 -7.01 -12.54 26.10
N TRP A 176 -6.70 -11.59 25.22
CA TRP A 176 -7.71 -10.88 24.43
C TRP A 176 -8.54 -11.84 23.57
N PHE A 177 -7.92 -12.89 23.02
CA PHE A 177 -8.63 -13.95 22.31
C PHE A 177 -9.38 -14.95 23.21
N LYS A 178 -9.12 -14.99 24.51
CA LYS A 178 -9.83 -15.85 25.49
C LYS A 178 -10.99 -15.14 26.21
N SER A 179 -10.93 -13.81 26.39
CA SER A 179 -11.95 -12.99 27.09
C SER A 179 -13.26 -12.76 26.33
#